data_AF-A0A4R8Z6D9-F1
#
_entry.id   AF-A0A4R8Z6D9-F1
#
_cell.length_a   1.000
_cell.length_b   1.000
_cell.length_c   1.000
_cell.angle_alpha   90.00
_cell.angle_beta   90.00
_cell.angle_gamma   90.00
#
_symmetry.space_group_name_H-M   'P 1'
#
loop_
_entity.id
_entity.type
_entity.pdbx_description
1 polymer ?
#
loop_
_entity_poly.entity_id
_entity_poly.type
_entity_poly.pdbx_seq_one_letter_code
_entity_poly.pdbx_strand_id
1 'polypeptide(L)'
;MALPHSRQPLVRHIKVHDLTYKKVAQALGTNAVRINNLAHGHTYPTPREIDALERLFGLPAEVLLDEASLEYRHSWPPRYGDTVGE
;
A
#
# COMPACT_ATOMS: atom_id res chain seq x y z
N MET A 1 -16.12 -3.43 -3.02
CA MET A 1 -15.80 -2.27 -2.13
C MET A 1 -15.05 -1.15 -2.85
N ALA A 2 -15.23 0.12 -2.43
CA ALA A 2 -14.56 1.29 -3.02
C ALA A 2 -13.18 1.51 -2.39
N LEU A 3 -12.22 2.01 -3.19
CA LEU A 3 -10.88 2.37 -2.69
C LEU A 3 -10.99 3.40 -1.56
N PRO A 4 -10.12 3.34 -0.54
CA PRO A 4 -10.20 4.24 0.61
C PRO A 4 -10.03 5.71 0.24
N HIS A 5 -9.39 6.03 -0.91
CA HIS A 5 -9.18 7.39 -1.44
C HIS A 5 -8.68 8.38 -0.37
N SER A 6 -7.95 7.86 0.61
CA SER A 6 -7.50 8.59 1.78
C SER A 6 -5.99 8.48 1.87
N ARG A 7 -5.37 9.56 2.36
CA ARG A 7 -3.94 9.65 2.51
C ARG A 7 -3.47 8.63 3.54
N GLN A 8 -2.64 7.68 3.11
CA GLN A 8 -2.16 6.59 3.94
C GLN A 8 -1.07 7.08 4.91
N PRO A 9 -0.93 6.43 6.09
CA PRO A 9 0.16 6.67 7.03
C PRO A 9 1.55 6.56 6.38
N LEU A 10 1.67 5.73 5.35
CA LEU A 10 2.87 5.51 4.54
C LEU A 10 3.56 6.82 4.13
N VAL A 11 2.81 7.86 3.78
CA VAL A 11 3.39 9.16 3.38
C VAL A 11 4.21 9.80 4.51
N ARG A 12 3.72 9.68 5.74
CA ARG A 12 4.42 10.21 6.92
C ARG A 12 5.68 9.39 7.20
N HIS A 13 5.60 8.07 7.15
CA HIS A 13 6.73 7.19 7.40
C HIS A 13 7.84 7.37 6.36
N ILE A 14 7.49 7.54 5.09
CA ILE A 14 8.46 7.85 4.03
C ILE A 14 9.24 9.13 4.36
N LYS A 15 8.55 10.19 4.83
CA LYS A 15 9.18 11.45 5.22
C LYS A 15 10.06 11.30 6.47
N VAL A 16 9.58 10.59 7.50
CA VAL A 16 10.31 10.40 8.76
C VAL A 16 11.61 9.60 8.57
N HIS A 17 11.60 8.63 7.66
CA HIS A 17 12.77 7.79 7.37
C HIS A 17 13.70 8.39 6.30
N ASP A 18 13.50 9.65 5.89
CA ASP A 18 14.26 10.33 4.81
C ASP A 18 14.30 9.51 3.50
N LEU A 19 13.19 8.81 3.22
CA LEU A 19 13.02 8.04 2.00
C LEU A 19 12.30 8.86 0.94
N THR A 20 12.51 8.47 -0.31
CA THR A 20 11.76 9.01 -1.45
C THR A 20 10.89 7.91 -2.05
N TYR A 21 9.81 8.29 -2.75
CA TYR A 21 8.98 7.32 -3.47
C TYR A 21 9.79 6.46 -4.45
N LYS A 22 10.87 6.99 -5.01
CA LYS A 22 11.81 6.22 -5.86
C LYS A 22 12.58 5.16 -5.07
N LYS A 23 13.12 5.49 -3.89
CA LYS A 23 13.82 4.53 -3.03
C LYS A 23 12.90 3.42 -2.54
N VAL A 24 11.68 3.78 -2.11
CA VAL A 24 10.66 2.81 -1.72
C VAL A 24 10.28 1.92 -2.89
N ALA A 25 10.08 2.50 -4.08
CA ALA A 25 9.77 1.74 -5.28
C ALA A 25 10.87 0.74 -5.64
N GLN A 26 12.14 1.14 -5.53
CA GLN A 26 13.28 0.26 -5.74
C GLN A 26 13.31 -0.90 -4.73
N ALA A 27 13.07 -0.63 -3.45
CA ALA A 27 13.01 -1.66 -2.42
C ALA A 27 11.87 -2.67 -2.63
N LEU A 28 10.74 -2.20 -3.19
CA LEU A 28 9.56 -3.02 -3.48
C LEU A 28 9.61 -3.69 -4.87
N GLY A 29 10.62 -3.39 -5.70
CA GLY A 29 10.69 -3.88 -7.08
C GLY A 29 9.57 -3.33 -7.99
N THR A 30 9.11 -2.11 -7.73
CA THR A 30 7.99 -1.45 -8.42
C THR A 30 8.38 -0.06 -8.94
N ASN A 31 7.41 0.77 -9.34
CA ASN A 31 7.63 2.14 -9.80
C ASN A 31 7.09 3.19 -8.82
N ALA A 32 7.63 4.42 -8.92
CA ALA A 32 7.25 5.50 -8.01
C ALA A 32 5.77 5.93 -8.12
N VAL A 33 5.14 5.73 -9.28
CA VAL A 33 3.70 6.00 -9.48
C VAL A 33 2.87 5.03 -8.65
N ARG A 34 3.24 3.75 -8.59
CA ARG A 34 2.59 2.74 -7.77
C ARG A 34 2.71 3.07 -6.28
N ILE A 35 3.88 3.50 -5.82
CA ILE A 35 4.06 3.97 -4.43
C ILE A 35 3.21 5.21 -4.15
N ASN A 36 3.13 6.15 -5.09
CA ASN A 36 2.26 7.32 -4.97
C ASN A 36 0.78 6.92 -4.86
N ASN A 37 0.32 5.97 -5.67
CA ASN A 37 -1.06 5.49 -5.60
C ASN A 37 -1.35 4.77 -4.29
N LEU A 38 -0.42 3.96 -3.79
CA LEU A 38 -0.52 3.33 -2.47
C LEU A 38 -0.61 4.39 -1.38
N ALA A 39 0.29 5.38 -1.39
CA ALA A 39 0.33 6.48 -0.45
C ALA A 39 -0.97 7.30 -0.36
N HIS A 40 -1.78 7.33 -1.40
CA HIS A 40 -3.05 8.07 -1.45
C HIS A 40 -4.28 7.15 -1.44
N GLY A 41 -4.11 5.84 -1.19
CA GLY A 41 -5.21 4.89 -1.14
C GLY A 41 -5.94 4.73 -2.47
N HIS A 42 -5.25 4.94 -3.61
CA HIS A 42 -5.78 4.76 -4.97
C HIS A 42 -5.54 3.35 -5.52
N THR A 43 -4.86 2.47 -4.77
CA THR A 43 -4.64 1.08 -5.15
C THR A 43 -4.43 0.22 -3.91
N TYR A 44 -4.72 -1.07 -4.02
CA TYR A 44 -4.42 -2.03 -2.97
C TYR A 44 -2.98 -2.59 -3.15
N PRO A 45 -2.22 -2.73 -2.06
CA PRO A 45 -0.92 -3.39 -2.06
C PRO A 45 -1.09 -4.90 -2.24
N THR A 46 -0.17 -5.50 -2.99
CA THR A 46 -0.05 -6.96 -3.05
C THR A 46 0.54 -7.49 -1.75
N PRO A 47 0.33 -8.78 -1.40
CA PRO A 47 0.97 -9.39 -0.22
C PRO A 47 2.50 -9.27 -0.23
N ARG A 48 3.11 -9.29 -1.42
CA ARG A 48 4.56 -9.10 -1.59
C ARG A 48 5.00 -7.67 -1.28
N GLU A 49 4.21 -6.68 -1.68
CA GLU A 49 4.48 -5.27 -1.33
C GLU A 49 4.27 -5.02 0.15
N ILE A 50 3.28 -5.66 0.77
CA ILE A 50 3.07 -5.58 2.22
C ILE A 50 4.30 -6.11 2.96
N ASP A 51 4.76 -7.33 2.67
CA ASP A 51 5.96 -7.90 3.30
C ASP A 51 7.22 -7.05 3.03
N ALA A 52 7.37 -6.49 1.83
CA ALA A 52 8.49 -5.60 1.51
C ALA A 52 8.43 -4.28 2.28
N LEU A 53 7.25 -3.70 2.48
CA LEU A 53 7.06 -2.51 3.32
C LEU A 53 7.38 -2.82 4.79
N GLU A 54 6.89 -3.94 5.31
CA GLU A 54 7.17 -4.37 6.69
C GLU A 54 8.68 -4.53 6.92
N ARG A 55 9.40 -5.12 5.95
CA ARG A 55 10.87 -5.26 6.00
C ARG A 55 11.61 -3.94 5.84
N LEU A 56 11.15 -3.06 4.95
CA LEU A 56 11.80 -1.78 4.68
C LEU A 56 11.73 -0.82 5.87
N PHE A 57 10.56 -0.77 6.51
CA PHE A 57 10.31 0.16 7.62
C PHE A 57 10.52 -0.47 9.00
N GLY A 58 10.56 -1.81 9.11
CA GLY A 58 10.62 -2.52 10.39
C GLY A 58 9.36 -2.33 11.24
N LEU A 59 8.23 -2.05 10.59
CA LEU A 59 6.94 -1.74 11.22
C LEU A 59 5.85 -2.63 10.61
N PRO A 60 4.83 -3.02 11.39
CA PRO A 60 3.73 -3.81 10.86
C PRO A 60 2.92 -3.02 9.81
N ALA A 61 2.35 -3.74 8.85
CA ALA A 61 1.61 -3.15 7.74
C ALA A 61 0.46 -2.22 8.21
N GLU A 62 -0.18 -2.55 9.32
CA GLU A 62 -1.29 -1.80 9.94
C GLU A 62 -0.87 -0.41 10.44
N VAL A 63 0.42 -0.19 10.67
CA VAL A 63 0.97 1.14 11.02
C VAL A 63 1.32 1.93 9.76
N LEU A 64 1.67 1.24 8.68
CA LEU A 64 2.07 1.84 7.41
C LEU A 64 0.88 2.16 6.51
N LEU A 65 -0.19 1.38 6.60
CA LEU A 65 -1.36 1.42 5.73
C LEU A 65 -2.61 1.30 6.59
N ASP A 66 -3.66 2.00 6.16
CA ASP A 66 -4.98 1.90 6.79
C ASP A 66 -5.57 0.50 6.60
N GLU A 67 -6.40 0.06 7.55
CA GLU A 67 -7.06 -1.26 7.52
C GLU A 67 -7.81 -1.51 6.21
N ALA A 68 -8.49 -0.49 5.67
CA ALA A 68 -9.19 -0.60 4.39
C ALA A 68 -8.22 -0.90 3.23
N SER A 69 -6.99 -0.40 3.28
CA SER A 69 -5.98 -0.70 2.26
C SER A 69 -5.41 -2.11 2.39
N LEU A 70 -5.60 -2.78 3.52
CA LEU A 70 -5.11 -4.14 3.79
C LEU A 70 -6.15 -5.23 3.54
N GLU A 71 -7.36 -4.87 3.09
CA GLU A 71 -8.48 -5.78 2.80
C GLU A 71 -8.06 -7.04 2.01
N TYR A 72 -7.22 -6.86 0.98
CA TYR A 72 -6.81 -7.95 0.11
C TYR A 72 -5.47 -8.61 0.50
N ARG A 73 -4.93 -8.34 1.70
CA ARG A 73 -3.66 -8.95 2.19
C ARG A 73 -3.69 -10.48 2.13
N HIS A 74 -4.84 -11.08 2.45
CA HIS A 74 -5.01 -12.54 2.52
C HIS A 74 -5.83 -13.13 1.35
N SER A 75 -6.39 -12.27 0.50
CA SER A 75 -7.31 -12.65 -0.59
C SER A 75 -6.87 -12.05 -1.93
N TRP A 76 -5.56 -11.96 -2.17
CA TRP A 76 -4.99 -11.41 -3.40
C TRP A 76 -4.93 -12.45 -4.54
N PRO A 77 -5.17 -12.05 -5.82
CA PRO A 77 -5.66 -10.74 -6.25
C PRO A 77 -7.11 -10.50 -5.83
N PRO A 78 -7.56 -9.22 -5.71
CA PRO A 78 -8.97 -8.93 -5.52
C PRO A 78 -9.77 -9.70 -6.57
N ARG A 79 -10.72 -10.52 -6.12
CA ARG A 79 -11.57 -11.31 -7.02
C ARG A 79 -12.36 -10.31 -7.87
N TYR A 80 -12.04 -10.22 -9.16
CA TYR A 80 -12.85 -9.47 -10.12
C TYR A 80 -14.28 -10.02 -10.06
N GLY A 81 -15.23 -9.20 -9.57
CA GLY A 81 -16.62 -9.61 -9.37
C GLY A 81 -17.30 -9.08 -8.09
N ASP A 82 -16.55 -8.54 -7.12
CA ASP A 82 -17.13 -7.83 -5.95
C ASP A 82 -17.29 -6.31 -6.21
N THR A 83 -17.58 -5.96 -7.46
CA THR A 83 -18.24 -4.70 -7.79
C THR A 83 -19.72 -4.92 -7.60
N VAL A 84 -20.23 -4.43 -6.47
CA VAL A 84 -21.61 -3.96 -6.23
C VAL A 84 -22.54 -4.27 -7.39
N GLY A 85 -23.34 -5.33 -7.22
CA GLY A 85 -24.63 -5.36 -7.89
C GLY A 85 -25.49 -4.27 -7.29
N GLU A 86 -25.84 -3.28 -8.10
CA GLU A 86 -27.08 -2.50 -8.07
C GLU A 86 -27.27 -1.86 -9.46
#